data_AF-A0A496B2P2-F1
#
_entry.id   AF-A0A496B2P2-F1
#
_cell.length_a   1.000
_cell.length_b   1.000
_cell.length_c   1.000
_cell.angle_alpha   90.00
_cell.angle_beta   90.00
_cell.angle_gamma   90.00
#
_symmetry.space_group_name_H-M   'P 1'
#
loop_
_entity.id
_entity.type
_entity.pdbx_description
1 polymer ?
#
loop_
_entity_poly.entity_id
_entity_poly.type
_entity_poly.pdbx_seq_one_letter_code
_entity_poly.pdbx_strand_id
1 'polypeptide(L)'
;MKNLITTFFILIVISGQLYADNPSAAHKKITLNLTDTSEILVKGYIAPIENTGSNFHVEWDALANLRVAEPEKQHPTSVFQSFLPNTPVSVGELWALDATGVLTLLKQLHPKPNLFLHINAGDSYGFWACLRAYNAQYADIVFRIHAEFRLEDGWFTPSQFTGHLIIDRNREKVAFFEMYVPEGVINFDVNWKQDENDSHFHTTTGFCSKIELRAGNQELLESIKFTETITQEVAERALIHKFYKSERINWVPPEQVLEMVEAQQKPIHAVSIDGPLVDESC
;
A
#
# COMPACT_ATOMS: atom_id res chain seq x y z
N MET A 1 9.59 -9.63 34.51
CA MET A 1 9.11 -10.75 33.67
C MET A 1 7.95 -10.23 32.82
N LYS A 2 8.23 -9.86 31.57
CA LYS A 2 7.21 -9.48 30.59
C LYS A 2 6.75 -10.77 29.91
N ASN A 3 5.44 -11.03 29.93
CA ASN A 3 4.86 -12.18 29.24
C ASN A 3 4.98 -11.95 27.73
N LEU A 4 5.78 -12.79 27.07
CA LEU A 4 5.86 -12.87 25.61
C LEU A 4 4.57 -13.55 25.13
N ILE A 5 3.72 -12.81 24.42
CA ILE A 5 2.53 -13.38 23.78
C ILE A 5 3.01 -13.93 22.43
N THR A 6 3.24 -15.23 22.37
CA THR A 6 3.56 -15.94 21.12
C THR A 6 2.26 -16.25 20.40
N THR A 7 1.98 -15.55 19.30
CA THR A 7 0.82 -15.82 18.45
C THR A 7 1.18 -16.93 17.46
N PHE A 8 0.49 -18.07 17.55
CA PHE A 8 0.64 -19.19 16.61
C PHE A 8 -0.23 -18.97 15.37
N PHE A 9 0.39 -18.92 14.19
CA PHE A 9 -0.31 -19.10 12.91
C PHE A 9 0.07 -20.46 12.32
N ILE A 10 -0.91 -21.25 11.87
CA ILE A 10 -0.68 -22.54 11.21
C ILE A 10 -0.86 -22.33 9.70
N LEU A 11 0.24 -22.43 8.95
CA LEU A 11 0.20 -22.42 7.48
C LEU A 11 -0.18 -23.80 6.94
N ILE A 12 -1.31 -23.92 6.24
CA ILE A 12 -1.63 -25.13 5.47
C ILE A 12 -1.73 -24.81 3.99
N VAL A 13 -0.82 -25.37 3.21
CA VAL A 13 -0.86 -25.28 1.75
C VAL A 13 -1.87 -26.31 1.23
N ILE A 14 -3.12 -25.87 1.08
CA ILE A 14 -4.16 -26.65 0.39
C ILE A 14 -4.19 -26.19 -1.05
N SER A 15 -3.65 -27.00 -1.96
CA SER A 15 -3.93 -26.89 -3.39
C SER A 15 -5.37 -27.37 -3.64
N GLY A 16 -6.32 -26.43 -3.60
CA GLY A 16 -7.72 -26.65 -3.93
C GLY A 16 -8.38 -25.34 -4.37
N GLN A 17 -8.92 -25.33 -5.59
CA GLN A 17 -9.73 -24.23 -6.09
C GLN A 17 -11.07 -24.19 -5.33
N LEU A 18 -11.18 -23.32 -4.33
CA LEU A 18 -12.46 -22.98 -3.71
C LEU A 18 -12.55 -21.46 -3.54
N TYR A 19 -13.70 -20.91 -3.93
CA TYR A 19 -13.99 -19.52 -4.28
C TYR A 19 -13.46 -19.08 -5.66
N ALA A 20 -14.03 -19.67 -6.71
CA ALA A 20 -14.30 -18.91 -7.90
C ALA A 20 -15.51 -18.00 -7.58
N ASP A 21 -15.24 -16.75 -7.22
CA ASP A 21 -16.24 -15.70 -7.37
C ASP A 21 -16.74 -15.74 -8.81
N ASN A 22 -18.04 -15.93 -8.95
CA ASN A 22 -18.73 -16.12 -10.22
C ASN A 22 -18.47 -14.91 -11.15
N PRO A 23 -17.60 -14.99 -12.18
CA PRO A 23 -17.30 -13.85 -13.02
C PRO A 23 -18.33 -13.84 -14.16
N SER A 24 -19.59 -13.53 -13.85
CA SER A 24 -20.67 -13.61 -14.83
C SER A 24 -21.56 -12.36 -14.88
N ALA A 25 -20.96 -11.19 -14.68
CA ALA A 25 -21.42 -9.97 -15.30
C ALA A 25 -20.20 -9.26 -15.90
N ALA A 26 -20.13 -9.18 -17.23
CA ALA A 26 -19.08 -8.40 -17.88
C ALA A 26 -19.31 -6.92 -17.53
N HIS A 27 -18.56 -6.44 -16.54
CA HIS A 27 -18.54 -5.05 -16.13
C HIS A 27 -18.24 -4.14 -17.32
N LYS A 28 -18.95 -3.02 -17.44
CA LYS A 28 -18.81 -2.13 -18.60
C LYS A 28 -17.44 -1.46 -18.54
N LYS A 29 -16.67 -1.56 -19.63
CA LYS A 29 -15.40 -0.85 -19.76
C LYS A 29 -15.62 0.65 -19.95
N ILE A 30 -14.83 1.46 -19.25
CA ILE A 30 -14.82 2.91 -19.37
C ILE A 30 -13.41 3.43 -19.62
N THR A 31 -13.31 4.53 -20.36
CA THR A 31 -12.07 5.31 -20.47
C THR A 31 -12.00 6.28 -19.30
N LEU A 32 -10.80 6.41 -18.72
CA LEU A 32 -10.48 7.36 -17.65
C LEU A 32 -9.49 8.37 -18.22
N ASN A 33 -9.82 9.66 -18.14
CA ASN A 33 -9.02 10.74 -18.69
C ASN A 33 -8.87 11.86 -17.68
N LEU A 34 -7.75 12.56 -17.78
CA LEU A 34 -7.51 13.85 -17.15
C LEU A 34 -6.93 14.77 -18.22
N THR A 35 -7.62 15.83 -18.63
CA THR A 35 -7.14 16.78 -19.65
C THR A 35 -7.05 18.20 -19.12
N ASP A 36 -7.61 18.45 -17.93
CA ASP A 36 -7.47 19.73 -17.27
C ASP A 36 -5.99 20.00 -16.98
N THR A 37 -5.50 21.19 -17.33
CA THR A 37 -4.08 21.55 -17.18
C THR A 37 -3.79 22.34 -15.91
N SER A 38 -4.78 22.49 -15.02
CA SER A 38 -4.58 23.18 -13.74
C SER A 38 -3.60 22.41 -12.87
N GLU A 39 -2.87 23.13 -12.01
CA GLU A 39 -2.06 22.48 -10.99
C GLU A 39 -2.91 22.08 -9.78
N ILE A 40 -2.58 20.95 -9.18
CA ILE A 40 -3.24 20.41 -8.00
C ILE A 40 -2.32 20.69 -6.81
N LEU A 41 -2.81 21.46 -5.84
CA LEU A 41 -2.13 21.64 -4.56
C LEU A 41 -2.26 20.37 -3.71
N VAL A 42 -1.14 19.68 -3.51
CA VAL A 42 -1.03 18.51 -2.64
C VAL A 42 -0.38 18.94 -1.33
N LYS A 43 -1.02 18.58 -0.21
CA LYS A 43 -0.48 18.75 1.14
C LYS A 43 0.13 17.44 1.59
N GLY A 44 1.35 17.50 2.12
CA GLY A 44 2.05 16.35 2.66
C GLY A 44 2.32 16.49 4.15
N TYR A 45 2.33 15.37 4.85
CA TYR A 45 2.62 15.33 6.28
C TYR A 45 3.30 14.02 6.66
N ILE A 46 4.29 14.11 7.54
CA ILE A 46 4.93 12.99 8.24
C ILE A 46 4.92 13.35 9.71
N ALA A 47 4.28 12.53 10.55
CA ALA A 47 4.27 12.69 11.99
C ALA A 47 5.67 12.41 12.56
N PRO A 48 6.08 13.07 13.65
CA PRO A 48 7.27 12.69 14.40
C PRO A 48 7.23 11.21 14.78
N ILE A 49 8.39 10.55 14.72
CA ILE A 49 8.52 9.16 15.15
C ILE A 49 8.77 9.16 16.66
N GLU A 50 7.78 8.70 17.41
CA GLU A 50 7.81 8.72 18.88
C GLU A 50 8.26 7.38 19.48
N ASN A 51 8.27 6.31 18.70
CA ASN A 51 8.64 4.98 19.18
C ASN A 51 9.20 4.08 18.07
N THR A 52 10.24 3.31 18.41
CA THR A 52 10.83 2.25 17.62
C THR A 52 11.24 1.12 18.56
N GLY A 53 11.24 -0.14 18.10
CA GLY A 53 11.60 -1.30 18.92
C GLY A 53 12.92 -1.15 19.69
N SER A 54 13.92 -0.47 19.10
CA SER A 54 15.26 -0.27 19.67
C SER A 54 15.61 1.19 20.01
N ASN A 55 14.65 2.08 20.22
CA ASN A 55 14.88 3.54 20.44
C ASN A 55 15.72 4.27 19.37
N PHE A 56 15.84 3.74 18.15
CA PHE A 56 16.57 4.39 17.06
C PHE A 56 16.00 5.77 16.70
N HIS A 57 14.71 6.02 16.95
CA HIS A 57 14.14 7.37 16.80
C HIS A 57 14.78 8.44 17.71
N VAL A 58 15.56 8.03 18.74
CA VAL A 58 16.35 8.92 19.59
C VAL A 58 17.83 8.91 19.17
N GLU A 59 18.35 7.74 18.83
CA GLU A 59 19.80 7.54 18.58
C GLU A 59 20.22 7.95 17.16
N TRP A 60 19.28 7.92 16.22
CA TRP A 60 19.54 8.16 14.81
C TRP A 60 18.94 9.48 14.34
N ASP A 61 19.80 10.48 14.14
CA ASP A 61 19.39 11.85 13.79
C ASP A 61 18.52 11.93 12.53
N ALA A 62 18.82 11.15 11.49
CA ALA A 62 18.06 11.21 10.23
C ALA A 62 16.61 10.72 10.43
N LEU A 63 16.40 9.71 11.27
CA LEU A 63 15.07 9.19 11.61
C LEU A 63 14.33 10.10 12.60
N ALA A 64 15.02 10.57 13.63
CA ALA A 64 14.47 11.48 14.64
C ALA A 64 13.91 12.76 13.99
N ASN A 65 14.55 13.21 12.91
CA ASN A 65 14.18 14.41 12.16
C ASN A 65 13.43 14.10 10.86
N LEU A 66 12.96 12.87 10.64
CA LEU A 66 12.22 12.54 9.43
C LEU A 66 10.94 13.38 9.37
N ARG A 67 10.80 14.11 8.26
CA ARG A 67 9.70 15.04 8.03
C ARG A 67 9.44 15.17 6.54
N VAL A 68 8.21 15.57 6.19
CA VAL A 68 7.84 15.83 4.80
C VAL A 68 8.81 16.83 4.17
N ALA A 69 9.30 16.51 2.97
CA ALA A 69 10.25 17.36 2.25
C ALA A 69 9.61 18.68 1.78
N GLU A 70 8.40 18.60 1.25
CA GLU A 70 7.63 19.74 0.75
C GLU A 70 6.18 19.67 1.29
N PRO A 71 5.87 20.35 2.43
CA PRO A 71 4.56 20.27 3.08
C PRO A 71 3.38 20.66 2.18
N GLU A 72 3.58 21.58 1.25
CA GLU A 72 2.61 21.97 0.24
C GLU A 72 3.31 22.10 -1.11
N LYS A 73 2.79 21.44 -2.14
CA LYS A 73 3.36 21.46 -3.49
C LYS A 73 2.28 21.42 -4.54
N GLN A 74 2.43 22.27 -5.56
CA GLN A 74 1.61 22.21 -6.77
C GLN A 74 2.18 21.18 -7.72
N HIS A 75 1.35 20.25 -8.16
CA HIS A 75 1.70 19.23 -9.14
C HIS A 75 0.86 19.41 -10.40
N PRO A 76 1.45 19.30 -11.60
CA PRO A 76 0.66 19.31 -12.82
C PRO A 76 -0.22 18.06 -12.91
N THR A 77 -1.35 18.16 -13.60
CA THR A 77 -2.27 17.03 -13.85
C THR A 77 -1.58 15.78 -14.43
N SER A 78 -0.48 15.94 -15.18
CA SER A 78 0.29 14.81 -15.72
C SER A 78 0.85 13.86 -14.66
N VAL A 79 1.08 14.35 -13.44
CA VAL A 79 1.46 13.51 -12.30
C VAL A 79 0.35 12.51 -11.96
N PHE A 80 -0.91 12.94 -12.02
CA PHE A 80 -2.08 12.11 -11.72
C PHE A 80 -2.52 11.27 -12.92
N GLN A 81 -2.24 11.71 -14.16
CA GLN A 81 -2.41 10.88 -15.36
C GLN A 81 -1.61 9.56 -15.26
N SER A 82 -0.46 9.58 -14.56
CA SER A 82 0.36 8.38 -14.31
C SER A 82 -0.37 7.28 -13.53
N PHE A 83 -1.52 7.60 -12.90
CA PHE A 83 -2.34 6.64 -12.17
C PHE A 83 -3.46 6.04 -13.04
N LEU A 84 -3.66 6.54 -14.25
CA LEU A 84 -4.73 6.10 -15.14
C LEU A 84 -4.25 5.00 -16.11
N PRO A 85 -5.12 4.07 -16.51
CA PRO A 85 -4.79 3.09 -17.53
C PRO A 85 -4.87 3.70 -18.93
N ASN A 86 -4.01 3.26 -19.84
CA ASN A 86 -4.01 3.72 -21.25
C ASN A 86 -5.12 3.07 -22.10
N THR A 87 -5.90 2.15 -21.52
CA THR A 87 -6.95 1.41 -22.20
C THR A 87 -8.23 1.40 -21.36
N PRO A 88 -9.42 1.23 -21.97
CA PRO A 88 -10.66 1.13 -21.22
C PRO A 88 -10.65 -0.03 -20.21
N VAL A 89 -11.03 0.26 -18.97
CA VAL A 89 -11.03 -0.69 -17.84
C VAL A 89 -12.43 -0.89 -17.28
N SER A 90 -12.68 -2.09 -16.76
CA SER A 90 -13.87 -2.44 -16.00
C SER A 90 -13.64 -2.27 -14.49
N VAL A 91 -14.71 -2.18 -13.70
CA VAL A 91 -14.60 -2.24 -12.23
C VAL A 91 -13.91 -3.55 -11.82
N GLY A 92 -12.96 -3.46 -10.89
CA GLY A 92 -12.11 -4.57 -10.43
C GLY A 92 -10.91 -4.89 -11.32
N GLU A 93 -10.79 -4.28 -12.51
CA GLU A 93 -9.63 -4.48 -13.38
C GLU A 93 -8.40 -3.78 -12.79
N LEU A 94 -7.27 -4.49 -12.79
CA LEU A 94 -6.00 -4.03 -12.22
C LEU A 94 -5.03 -3.58 -13.31
N TRP A 95 -4.26 -2.52 -13.06
CA TRP A 95 -3.16 -2.09 -13.93
C TRP A 95 -1.97 -1.58 -13.12
N ALA A 96 -0.78 -1.59 -13.74
CA ALA A 96 0.42 -0.99 -13.16
C ALA A 96 0.39 0.53 -13.39
N LEU A 97 0.82 1.31 -12.40
CA LEU A 97 0.95 2.77 -12.55
C LEU A 97 2.20 3.12 -13.37
N ASP A 98 2.32 4.37 -13.83
CA ASP A 98 3.57 4.91 -14.36
C ASP A 98 4.46 5.41 -13.21
N ALA A 99 5.69 4.90 -13.16
CA ALA A 99 6.66 5.22 -12.11
C ALA A 99 6.99 6.73 -12.02
N THR A 100 6.87 7.46 -13.12
CA THR A 100 7.24 8.88 -13.21
C THR A 100 6.38 9.74 -12.29
N GLY A 101 5.05 9.61 -12.36
CA GLY A 101 4.14 10.33 -11.48
C GLY A 101 4.24 9.87 -10.03
N VAL A 102 4.37 8.56 -9.81
CA VAL A 102 4.55 7.98 -8.46
C VAL A 102 5.80 8.54 -7.78
N LEU A 103 6.96 8.52 -8.45
CA LEU A 103 8.20 9.09 -7.91
C LEU A 103 8.09 10.60 -7.68
N THR A 104 7.34 11.31 -8.53
CA THR A 104 7.15 12.76 -8.39
C THR A 104 6.38 13.09 -7.11
N LEU A 105 5.34 12.32 -6.77
CA LEU A 105 4.60 12.45 -5.51
C LEU A 105 5.44 12.00 -4.31
N LEU A 106 6.11 10.85 -4.38
CA LEU A 106 6.96 10.38 -3.28
C LEU A 106 8.10 11.35 -2.96
N LYS A 107 8.61 12.10 -3.96
CA LYS A 107 9.60 13.17 -3.75
C LYS A 107 9.10 14.31 -2.86
N GLN A 108 7.79 14.53 -2.80
CA GLN A 108 7.18 15.49 -1.87
C GLN A 108 7.31 15.01 -0.42
N LEU A 109 7.23 13.69 -0.18
CA LEU A 109 7.44 13.10 1.14
C LEU A 109 8.92 13.08 1.51
N HIS A 110 9.79 12.61 0.62
CA HIS A 110 11.23 12.52 0.87
C HIS A 110 12.04 12.71 -0.43
N PRO A 111 13.15 13.47 -0.45
CA PRO A 111 13.88 13.80 -1.69
C PRO A 111 14.51 12.61 -2.43
N LYS A 112 14.73 11.50 -1.73
CA LYS A 112 15.35 10.27 -2.27
C LYS A 112 14.42 9.06 -2.12
N PRO A 113 13.26 9.03 -2.82
CA PRO A 113 12.42 7.85 -2.81
C PRO A 113 12.97 6.81 -3.78
N ASN A 114 12.68 5.55 -3.50
CA ASN A 114 13.08 4.44 -4.34
C ASN A 114 11.94 3.42 -4.42
N LEU A 115 11.60 3.01 -5.64
CA LEU A 115 10.58 1.99 -5.92
C LEU A 115 11.16 0.58 -6.00
N PHE A 116 12.49 0.47 -6.00
CA PHE A 116 13.23 -0.78 -6.03
C PHE A 116 13.95 -0.97 -4.70
N LEU A 117 13.30 -1.64 -3.76
CA LEU A 117 13.77 -1.79 -2.39
C LEU A 117 15.19 -2.36 -2.29
N HIS A 118 15.96 -1.86 -1.31
CA HIS A 118 17.35 -2.25 -1.11
C HIS A 118 17.48 -3.70 -0.62
N ILE A 119 16.63 -4.13 0.32
CA ILE A 119 16.47 -5.54 0.69
C ILE A 119 15.36 -6.09 -0.18
N ASN A 120 15.73 -7.05 -1.03
CA ASN A 120 14.83 -7.61 -2.03
C ASN A 120 14.75 -9.13 -1.96
N ALA A 121 13.73 -9.63 -1.26
CA ALA A 121 13.41 -11.05 -1.15
C ALA A 121 12.42 -11.57 -2.22
N GLY A 122 12.09 -10.75 -3.23
CA GLY A 122 11.29 -11.18 -4.39
C GLY A 122 9.76 -11.08 -4.28
N ASP A 123 9.21 -10.69 -3.14
CA ASP A 123 7.79 -10.39 -2.94
C ASP A 123 7.60 -8.92 -2.48
N SER A 124 6.37 -8.38 -2.60
CA SER A 124 6.00 -7.01 -2.24
C SER A 124 6.34 -5.89 -3.25
N TYR A 125 6.70 -6.18 -4.50
CA TYR A 125 7.06 -5.12 -5.48
C TYR A 125 5.90 -4.45 -6.18
N GLY A 126 6.05 -3.14 -6.34
CA GLY A 126 5.45 -2.38 -7.43
C GLY A 126 4.41 -1.38 -6.96
N PHE A 127 3.59 -1.00 -7.92
CA PHE A 127 2.59 0.04 -7.77
C PHE A 127 1.45 -0.28 -8.72
N TRP A 128 0.30 -0.58 -8.14
CA TRP A 128 -0.86 -1.11 -8.85
C TRP A 128 -2.09 -0.30 -8.49
N ALA A 129 -2.97 -0.09 -9.46
CA ALA A 129 -4.30 0.48 -9.26
C ALA A 129 -5.40 -0.50 -9.65
N CYS A 130 -6.59 -0.18 -9.17
CA CYS A 130 -7.85 -0.84 -9.43
C CYS A 130 -8.93 0.22 -9.66
N LEU A 131 -9.78 0.03 -10.66
CA LEU A 131 -11.01 0.81 -10.77
C LEU A 131 -12.00 0.25 -9.75
N ARG A 132 -12.19 0.92 -8.61
CA ARG A 132 -13.10 0.46 -7.56
C ARG A 132 -14.55 0.74 -7.89
N ALA A 133 -14.83 1.94 -8.38
CA ALA A 133 -16.20 2.38 -8.62
C ALA A 133 -16.29 3.54 -9.61
N TYR A 134 -17.46 3.71 -10.25
CA TYR A 134 -17.76 4.91 -11.03
C TYR A 134 -19.27 5.19 -11.15
N ASN A 135 -19.60 6.44 -11.49
CA ASN A 135 -20.90 6.87 -11.98
C ASN A 135 -20.72 7.81 -13.18
N ALA A 136 -21.78 8.48 -13.63
CA ALA A 136 -21.71 9.40 -14.78
C ALA A 136 -20.66 10.52 -14.60
N GLN A 137 -20.46 11.04 -13.38
CA GLN A 137 -19.59 12.17 -13.10
C GLN A 137 -18.24 11.77 -12.48
N TYR A 138 -18.17 10.74 -11.64
CA TYR A 138 -16.98 10.41 -10.87
C TYR A 138 -16.50 8.99 -11.13
N ALA A 139 -15.18 8.78 -11.07
CA ALA A 139 -14.56 7.47 -10.95
C ALA A 139 -13.61 7.48 -9.75
N ASP A 140 -13.61 6.39 -8.99
CA ASP A 140 -12.74 6.15 -7.85
C ASP A 140 -11.75 5.04 -8.18
N ILE A 141 -10.48 5.42 -8.17
CA ILE A 141 -9.34 4.57 -8.45
C ILE A 141 -8.61 4.37 -7.13
N VAL A 142 -8.54 3.13 -6.68
CA VAL A 142 -7.75 2.78 -5.50
C VAL A 142 -6.42 2.20 -5.92
N PHE A 143 -5.37 2.45 -5.16
CA PHE A 143 -4.02 2.00 -5.52
C PHE A 143 -3.19 1.65 -4.29
N ARG A 144 -2.15 0.86 -4.55
CA ARG A 144 -1.11 0.53 -3.58
C ARG A 144 0.27 0.72 -4.18
N ILE A 145 1.19 1.27 -3.41
CA ILE A 145 2.57 1.59 -3.85
C ILE A 145 3.53 1.14 -2.75
N HIS A 146 4.47 0.27 -3.09
CA HIS A 146 5.58 -0.04 -2.19
C HIS A 146 6.82 0.77 -2.59
N ALA A 147 7.37 1.52 -1.63
CA ALA A 147 8.52 2.37 -1.82
C ALA A 147 9.32 2.46 -0.52
N GLU A 148 10.60 2.81 -0.64
CA GLU A 148 11.48 3.16 0.47
C GLU A 148 12.03 4.58 0.30
N PHE A 149 12.53 5.15 1.39
CA PHE A 149 13.25 6.42 1.42
C PHE A 149 14.70 6.17 1.82
N ARG A 150 15.63 6.61 0.99
CA ARG A 150 17.06 6.56 1.32
C ARG A 150 17.42 7.77 2.19
N LEU A 151 17.72 7.51 3.45
CA LEU A 151 18.27 8.48 4.40
C LEU A 151 19.77 8.65 4.18
N GLU A 152 20.44 9.45 5.00
CA GLU A 152 21.87 9.76 4.83
C GLU A 152 22.76 8.51 4.99
N ASP A 153 22.46 7.74 6.02
CA ASP A 153 23.20 6.63 6.62
C ASP A 153 22.32 5.37 6.77
N GLY A 154 21.14 5.39 6.14
CA GLY A 154 20.20 4.28 6.22
C GLY A 154 19.04 4.35 5.24
N TRP A 155 18.07 3.49 5.47
CA TRP A 155 16.85 3.33 4.72
C TRP A 155 15.66 3.37 5.68
N PHE A 156 14.59 3.99 5.22
CA PHE A 156 13.28 3.99 5.87
C PHE A 156 12.29 3.37 4.89
N THR A 157 11.74 2.21 5.23
CA THR A 157 10.80 1.47 4.38
C THR A 157 9.45 1.46 5.08
N PRO A 158 8.53 2.37 4.74
CA PRO A 158 7.18 2.31 5.28
C PRO A 158 6.45 1.07 4.75
N SER A 159 5.41 0.64 5.48
CA SER A 159 4.37 -0.22 4.91
C SER A 159 3.84 0.40 3.62
N GLN A 160 3.34 -0.46 2.73
CA GLN A 160 2.87 -0.03 1.42
C GLN A 160 1.86 1.12 1.54
N PHE A 161 2.09 2.18 0.78
CA PHE A 161 1.12 3.27 0.68
C PHE A 161 -0.16 2.72 0.06
N THR A 162 -1.30 3.10 0.63
CA THR A 162 -2.64 2.93 0.06
C THR A 162 -3.20 4.28 -0.33
N GLY A 163 -4.16 4.33 -1.24
CA GLY A 163 -4.71 5.61 -1.64
C GLY A 163 -5.91 5.56 -2.57
N HIS A 164 -6.51 6.74 -2.73
CA HIS A 164 -7.64 7.03 -3.60
C HIS A 164 -7.31 8.16 -4.56
N LEU A 165 -7.68 7.99 -5.82
CA LEU A 165 -7.75 9.05 -6.82
C LEU A 165 -9.18 9.12 -7.35
N ILE A 166 -9.89 10.18 -6.98
CA ILE A 166 -11.20 10.49 -7.55
C ILE A 166 -11.02 11.49 -8.68
N ILE A 167 -11.51 11.13 -9.86
CA ILE A 167 -11.58 12.04 -11.00
C ILE A 167 -13.02 12.46 -11.27
N ASP A 168 -13.23 13.75 -11.58
CA ASP A 168 -14.44 14.21 -12.23
C ASP A 168 -14.30 13.93 -13.73
N ARG A 169 -15.05 12.94 -14.21
CA ARG A 169 -15.05 12.43 -15.59
C ARG A 169 -15.66 13.41 -16.59
N ASN A 170 -16.54 14.31 -16.13
CA ASN A 170 -17.15 15.31 -17.02
C ASN A 170 -16.20 16.47 -17.26
N ARG A 171 -15.41 16.82 -16.25
CA ARG A 171 -14.42 17.90 -16.31
C ARG A 171 -13.00 17.41 -16.60
N GLU A 172 -12.79 16.10 -16.62
CA GLU A 172 -11.51 15.42 -16.79
C GLU A 172 -10.43 16.04 -15.88
N LYS A 173 -10.76 16.18 -14.59
CA LYS A 173 -9.89 16.77 -13.55
C LYS A 173 -9.84 15.93 -12.29
N VAL A 174 -8.78 16.11 -11.50
CA VAL A 174 -8.69 15.54 -10.15
C VAL A 174 -9.72 16.22 -9.25
N ALA A 175 -10.55 15.42 -8.60
CA ALA A 175 -11.55 15.88 -7.65
C ALA A 175 -11.09 15.68 -6.20
N PHE A 176 -10.39 14.57 -5.95
CA PHE A 176 -9.76 14.26 -4.67
C PHE A 176 -8.58 13.31 -4.90
N PHE A 177 -7.54 13.45 -4.09
CA PHE A 177 -6.41 12.55 -4.05
C PHE A 177 -5.97 12.32 -2.61
N GLU A 178 -5.65 11.09 -2.30
CA GLU A 178 -5.07 10.68 -1.03
C GLU A 178 -4.12 9.51 -1.25
N MET A 179 -2.95 9.57 -0.60
CA MET A 179 -1.98 8.50 -0.51
C MET A 179 -1.40 8.51 0.89
N TYR A 180 -1.50 7.40 1.62
CA TYR A 180 -1.09 7.32 3.02
C TYR A 180 -0.54 5.93 3.37
N VAL A 181 0.27 5.88 4.42
CA VAL A 181 0.64 4.61 5.05
C VAL A 181 -0.51 4.18 5.96
N PRO A 182 -1.09 2.98 5.77
CA PRO A 182 -2.23 2.54 6.56
C PRO A 182 -1.91 2.42 8.06
N GLU A 183 -2.95 2.47 8.89
CA GLU A 183 -2.81 2.20 10.32
C GLU A 183 -2.36 0.75 10.56
N GLY A 184 -1.59 0.54 11.62
CA GLY A 184 -1.06 -0.76 12.00
C GLY A 184 -0.37 -0.68 13.36
N VAL A 185 0.04 -1.83 13.89
CA VAL A 185 0.83 -1.88 15.14
C VAL A 185 2.26 -1.41 14.88
N ILE A 186 2.78 -1.76 13.70
CA ILE A 186 4.08 -1.41 13.16
C ILE A 186 3.85 -1.06 11.69
N ASN A 187 4.44 0.02 11.19
CA ASN A 187 4.21 0.46 9.81
C ASN A 187 5.44 1.01 9.09
N PHE A 188 6.64 0.73 9.60
CA PHE A 188 7.89 0.91 8.88
C PHE A 188 9.03 0.05 9.44
N ASP A 189 10.00 -0.25 8.58
CA ASP A 189 11.33 -0.74 8.94
C ASP A 189 12.35 0.32 8.69
N VAL A 190 13.44 0.17 9.41
CA VAL A 190 14.64 0.93 9.17
C VAL A 190 15.87 0.05 9.22
N ASN A 191 16.82 0.42 8.37
CA ASN A 191 18.12 -0.22 8.28
C ASN A 191 19.14 0.91 8.25
N TRP A 192 20.02 0.99 9.24
CA TRP A 192 21.03 2.05 9.28
C TRP A 192 22.39 1.54 9.70
N LYS A 193 23.42 2.32 9.38
CA LYS A 193 24.79 2.08 9.81
C LYS A 193 25.20 3.18 10.77
N GLN A 194 25.57 2.79 11.98
CA GLN A 194 26.06 3.76 12.97
C GLN A 194 27.45 4.30 12.60
N ASP A 195 28.28 3.48 11.93
CA ASP A 195 29.56 3.86 11.34
C ASP A 195 29.58 3.45 9.87
N GLU A 196 30.11 4.29 8.99
CA GLU A 196 30.25 3.98 7.56
C GLU A 196 31.08 2.71 7.30
N ASN A 197 32.00 2.38 8.20
CA ASN A 197 32.83 1.18 8.18
C ASN A 197 32.14 -0.05 8.77
N ASP A 198 30.92 0.10 9.31
CA ASP A 198 30.19 -1.02 9.89
C ASP A 198 29.85 -2.05 8.81
N SER A 199 30.18 -3.31 9.12
CA SER A 199 29.98 -4.43 8.20
C SER A 199 28.54 -4.92 8.19
N HIS A 200 27.73 -4.49 9.16
CA HIS A 200 26.34 -4.90 9.34
C HIS A 200 25.41 -3.69 9.40
N PHE A 201 24.15 -3.92 9.00
CA PHE A 201 23.07 -2.98 9.21
C PHE A 201 22.40 -3.25 10.55
N HIS A 202 22.13 -2.20 11.30
CA HIS A 202 21.24 -2.25 12.44
C HIS A 202 19.80 -2.15 11.91
N THR A 203 18.98 -3.15 12.23
CA THR A 203 17.58 -3.20 11.80
C THR A 203 16.66 -2.98 13.00
N THR A 204 15.59 -2.22 12.80
CA THR A 204 14.47 -2.16 13.75
C THR A 204 13.21 -1.82 12.99
N THR A 205 12.09 -2.06 13.64
CA THR A 205 10.78 -1.63 13.18
C THR A 205 10.25 -0.51 14.08
N GLY A 206 9.21 0.17 13.61
CA GLY A 206 8.55 1.19 14.41
C GLY A 206 7.17 1.57 13.88
N PHE A 207 6.62 2.61 14.49
CA PHE A 207 5.32 3.14 14.14
C PHE A 207 5.39 4.65 13.93
N CYS A 208 4.87 5.11 12.80
CA CYS A 208 4.62 6.51 12.52
C CYS A 208 3.11 6.71 12.43
N SER A 209 2.56 7.59 13.27
CA SER A 209 1.11 7.79 13.35
C SER A 209 0.50 8.37 12.09
N LYS A 210 1.29 9.01 11.23
CA LYS A 210 0.81 9.59 9.98
C LYS A 210 1.91 9.79 8.96
N ILE A 211 1.74 9.24 7.77
CA ILE A 211 2.52 9.57 6.57
C ILE A 211 1.51 9.70 5.44
N GLU A 212 1.29 10.91 4.92
CA GLU A 212 0.23 11.18 3.94
C GLU A 212 0.59 12.25 2.91
N LEU A 213 -0.03 12.13 1.74
CA LEU A 213 -0.24 13.18 0.75
C LEU A 213 -1.73 13.28 0.46
N ARG A 214 -2.28 14.49 0.42
CA ARG A 214 -3.71 14.72 0.22
C ARG A 214 -4.00 15.98 -0.61
N ALA A 215 -5.01 15.92 -1.47
CA ALA A 215 -5.56 17.05 -2.21
C ALA A 215 -7.09 16.94 -2.33
N GLY A 216 -7.79 18.08 -2.26
CA GLY A 216 -9.26 18.13 -2.33
C GLY A 216 -9.96 17.93 -0.99
N ASN A 217 -11.29 17.75 -1.02
CA ASN A 217 -12.13 17.60 0.17
C ASN A 217 -12.53 16.12 0.36
N GLN A 218 -12.20 15.55 1.53
CA GLN A 218 -12.52 14.16 1.89
C GLN A 218 -14.04 13.88 1.92
N GLU A 219 -14.86 14.87 2.27
CA GLU A 219 -16.33 14.74 2.28
C GLU A 219 -16.90 14.37 0.89
N LEU A 220 -16.13 14.59 -0.17
CA LEU A 220 -16.50 14.17 -1.51
C LEU A 220 -16.60 12.63 -1.61
N LEU A 221 -15.68 11.88 -1.02
CA LEU A 221 -15.68 10.41 -1.06
C LEU A 221 -16.96 9.83 -0.47
N GLU A 222 -17.37 10.37 0.68
CA GLU A 222 -18.52 9.89 1.46
C GLU A 222 -19.87 10.26 0.82
N SER A 223 -19.89 11.30 -0.02
CA SER A 223 -21.13 11.82 -0.63
C SER A 223 -21.44 11.23 -2.01
N ILE A 224 -20.46 10.62 -2.70
CA ILE A 224 -20.68 10.08 -4.04
C ILE A 224 -21.47 8.77 -3.99
N LYS A 225 -22.57 8.73 -4.74
CA LYS A 225 -23.30 7.49 -5.03
C LYS A 225 -22.83 6.90 -6.35
N PHE A 226 -22.05 5.82 -6.27
CA PHE A 226 -21.56 5.11 -7.45
C PHE A 226 -22.65 4.21 -8.07
N THR A 227 -22.64 4.07 -9.40
CA THR A 227 -23.58 3.20 -10.11
C THR A 227 -23.02 1.81 -10.33
N GLU A 228 -21.71 1.70 -10.53
CA GLU A 228 -20.99 0.44 -10.63
C GLU A 228 -19.85 0.48 -9.61
N THR A 229 -19.75 -0.55 -8.77
CA THR A 229 -18.80 -0.57 -7.64
C THR A 229 -18.48 -2.00 -7.24
N ILE A 230 -17.24 -2.22 -6.79
CA ILE A 230 -16.89 -3.28 -5.84
C ILE A 230 -16.70 -2.66 -4.46
N THR A 231 -16.70 -3.49 -3.42
CA THR A 231 -16.41 -3.01 -2.07
C THR A 231 -14.93 -2.65 -1.95
N GLN A 232 -14.59 -1.85 -0.94
CA GLN A 232 -13.20 -1.47 -0.66
C GLN A 232 -12.35 -2.73 -0.39
N GLU A 233 -12.87 -3.66 0.40
CA GLU A 233 -12.18 -4.88 0.81
C GLU A 233 -11.89 -5.80 -0.39
N VAL A 234 -12.82 -5.88 -1.35
CA VAL A 234 -12.62 -6.65 -2.60
C VAL A 234 -11.50 -6.03 -3.43
N ALA A 235 -11.47 -4.69 -3.55
CA ALA A 235 -10.42 -4.01 -4.31
C ALA A 235 -9.05 -4.12 -3.63
N GLU A 236 -9.00 -3.97 -2.31
CA GLU A 236 -7.79 -4.13 -1.50
C GLU A 236 -7.25 -5.55 -1.61
N ARG A 237 -8.10 -6.57 -1.47
CA ARG A 237 -7.70 -7.98 -1.65
C ARG A 237 -7.12 -8.23 -3.04
N ALA A 238 -7.75 -7.69 -4.09
CA ALA A 238 -7.25 -7.82 -5.45
C ALA A 238 -5.88 -7.16 -5.65
N LEU A 239 -5.67 -5.98 -5.05
CA LEU A 239 -4.38 -5.29 -5.07
C LEU A 239 -3.31 -6.05 -4.27
N ILE A 240 -3.62 -6.49 -3.05
CA ILE A 240 -2.73 -7.27 -2.18
C ILE A 240 -2.18 -8.51 -2.89
N HIS A 241 -3.01 -9.23 -3.65
CA HIS A 241 -2.58 -10.40 -4.44
C HIS A 241 -1.52 -10.10 -5.52
N LYS A 242 -1.29 -8.83 -5.87
CA LYS A 242 -0.20 -8.41 -6.75
C LYS A 242 1.14 -8.34 -6.04
N PHE A 243 1.12 -8.15 -4.72
CA PHE A 243 2.29 -7.97 -3.87
C PHE A 243 2.69 -9.25 -3.16
N TYR A 244 1.71 -9.97 -2.62
CA TYR A 244 1.95 -11.11 -1.73
C TYR A 244 1.31 -12.38 -2.28
N LYS A 245 2.13 -13.36 -2.65
CA LYS A 245 1.63 -14.67 -3.13
C LYS A 245 1.00 -15.49 -2.00
N SER A 246 1.47 -15.30 -0.78
CA SER A 246 0.95 -15.90 0.45
C SER A 246 -0.54 -15.62 0.65
N GLU A 247 -1.04 -14.47 0.19
CA GLU A 247 -2.45 -14.07 0.32
C GLU A 247 -3.40 -14.85 -0.57
N ARG A 248 -2.85 -15.63 -1.51
CA ARG A 248 -3.63 -16.59 -2.32
C ARG A 248 -3.83 -17.92 -1.61
N ILE A 249 -3.18 -18.12 -0.46
CA ILE A 249 -3.37 -19.30 0.37
C ILE A 249 -4.73 -19.22 1.02
N ASN A 250 -5.45 -20.34 1.06
CA ASN A 250 -6.68 -20.44 1.80
C ASN A 250 -6.38 -20.53 3.29
N TRP A 251 -6.29 -19.37 3.93
CA TRP A 251 -6.12 -19.26 5.37
C TRP A 251 -7.36 -19.75 6.10
N VAL A 252 -7.20 -20.76 6.94
CA VAL A 252 -8.26 -21.32 7.77
C VAL A 252 -7.87 -21.21 9.24
N PRO A 253 -8.84 -20.96 10.14
CA PRO A 253 -8.57 -21.00 11.57
C PRO A 253 -8.01 -22.36 12.01
N PRO A 254 -7.10 -22.40 13.01
CA PRO A 254 -6.50 -23.63 13.51
C PRO A 254 -7.48 -24.75 13.88
N GLU A 255 -8.67 -24.41 14.36
CA GLU A 255 -9.72 -25.37 14.70
C GLU A 255 -10.32 -26.07 13.48
N GLN A 256 -10.45 -25.37 12.35
CA GLN A 256 -11.01 -25.93 11.11
C GLN A 256 -10.01 -26.85 10.40
N VAL A 257 -8.72 -26.65 10.64
CA VAL A 257 -7.65 -27.49 10.11
C VAL A 257 -7.89 -28.97 10.41
N LEU A 258 -8.23 -29.29 11.67
CA LEU A 258 -8.34 -30.68 12.12
C LEU A 258 -9.49 -31.40 11.42
N GLU A 259 -10.63 -30.72 11.28
CA GLU A 259 -11.79 -31.22 10.53
C GLU A 259 -11.44 -31.46 9.05
N MET A 260 -10.71 -30.52 8.43
CA MET A 260 -10.29 -30.65 7.03
C MET A 260 -9.31 -31.80 6.82
N VAL A 261 -8.40 -32.03 7.77
CA VAL A 261 -7.40 -33.10 7.74
C VAL A 261 -8.05 -34.47 7.82
N GLU A 262 -9.00 -34.64 8.74
CA GLU A 262 -9.75 -35.88 8.88
C GLU A 262 -10.58 -36.18 7.63
N ALA A 263 -11.28 -35.16 7.09
CA ALA A 263 -12.08 -35.30 5.89
C ALA A 263 -11.25 -35.56 4.61
N GLN A 264 -10.07 -34.95 4.49
CA GLN A 264 -9.24 -35.04 3.28
C GLN A 264 -8.15 -36.11 3.36
N GLN A 265 -7.93 -36.74 4.52
CA GLN A 265 -6.87 -37.73 4.75
C GLN A 265 -5.47 -37.22 4.33
N LYS A 266 -5.18 -35.95 4.63
CA LYS A 266 -3.90 -35.29 4.28
C LYS A 266 -3.08 -34.96 5.54
N PRO A 267 -1.75 -35.08 5.50
CA PRO A 267 -0.91 -34.67 6.62
C PRO A 267 -0.95 -33.14 6.83
N ILE A 268 -0.78 -32.71 8.07
CA ILE A 268 -0.59 -31.30 8.43
C ILE A 268 0.89 -30.95 8.29
N HIS A 269 1.19 -29.90 7.52
CA HIS A 269 2.45 -29.16 7.65
C HIS A 269 2.10 -27.90 8.43
N ALA A 270 2.86 -27.56 9.47
CA ALA A 270 2.69 -26.30 10.20
C ALA A 270 3.96 -25.47 10.07
N VAL A 271 3.81 -24.22 9.58
CA VAL A 271 4.87 -23.21 9.59
C VAL A 271 4.49 -22.17 10.62
N SER A 272 5.36 -21.94 11.60
CA SER A 272 5.26 -20.83 12.55
C SER A 272 6.17 -19.72 12.09
N ILE A 273 5.64 -18.50 12.09
CA ILE A 273 6.37 -17.28 11.75
C ILE A 273 6.29 -16.31 12.93
N ASP A 274 7.23 -15.39 13.01
CA ASP A 274 7.20 -14.25 13.93
C ASP A 274 6.99 -12.99 13.08
N GLY A 275 5.92 -12.24 13.36
CA GLY A 275 5.43 -11.15 12.51
C GLY A 275 4.38 -11.60 11.47
N PRO A 276 3.65 -10.66 10.85
CA PRO A 276 2.64 -10.97 9.85
C PRO A 276 3.26 -11.18 8.46
N LEU A 277 2.40 -11.58 7.54
CA LEU A 277 2.78 -11.90 6.15
C LEU A 277 2.51 -10.78 5.16
N VAL A 278 1.80 -9.74 5.60
CA VAL A 278 1.41 -8.59 4.80
C VAL A 278 1.47 -7.34 5.64
N ASP A 279 1.88 -6.25 5.00
CA ASP A 279 1.62 -4.86 5.41
C ASP A 279 2.07 -4.40 6.80
N GLU A 280 2.71 -5.25 7.60
CA GLU A 280 3.69 -4.76 8.55
C GLU A 280 5.05 -4.67 7.87
N SER A 281 5.90 -3.91 8.52
CA SER A 281 7.27 -3.63 8.16
C SER A 281 8.01 -4.89 7.62
N CYS A 282 8.61 -4.76 6.42
CA CYS A 282 9.37 -5.70 5.60
C CYS A 282 10.74 -6.16 6.13
#